data_AF-A0A1V4XBM1-F1
#
_entry.id   AF-A0A1V4XBM1-F1
#
_cell.length_a   1.000
_cell.length_b   1.000
_cell.length_c   1.000
_cell.angle_alpha   90.00
_cell.angle_beta   90.00
_cell.angle_gamma   90.00
#
_symmetry.space_group_name_H-M   'P 1'
#
loop_
_entity.id
_entity.type
_entity.pdbx_description
1 polymer ?
#
loop_
_entity_poly.entity_id
_entity_poly.type
_entity_poly.pdbx_seq_one_letter_code
_entity_poly.pdbx_strand_id
1 'polypeptide(L)'
;MNRQMLGIVVGVVCCVFFIVREAGACQDPARFDCCFHIYAAGVEMGVASSTLNYVIPGLWEEPTIRQLFAVGNEISISNTLCSCLGPAWSGLVDRLATLDRHADRIAKQGDEDTRRAVYHFTQGSVRAWAEDLNRVSVQTSTKKEWYRTSTCSETYWALGYHIGYAHHAFLVAAQNDHAGYVERVFARQKGFDGINSAIEAIYRLHKTNAEPQTWAGYCVHLWDQRLPILGPLQEMFLSRATPQMTDQQLAANIQNVRTAIGNTLLFGNPGLRVLACPGINASLTDRAADVAEGRSFRPVAILNRQLEELHRRQQTRRTAQRFDKPAIGGVPLDGCLTWAKDCGKPAADEFCKRNGFTRSTGHGITSGAVPRSIVITSGKICETGKNWPYCGAFTYIDCVKE
;
A
#
# COMPACT_ATOMS: atom_id res chain seq x y z
N MET A 1 44.49 -5.88 67.93
CA MET A 1 43.47 -5.74 66.87
C MET A 1 43.81 -6.70 65.74
N ASN A 2 42.86 -7.56 65.38
CA ASN A 2 43.09 -8.88 64.79
C ASN A 2 43.07 -8.83 63.25
N ARG A 3 44.19 -9.16 62.59
CA ARG A 3 44.36 -9.11 61.12
C ARG A 3 43.40 -10.04 60.35
N GLN A 4 42.72 -10.97 61.01
CA GLN A 4 41.77 -11.88 60.36
C GLN A 4 40.39 -11.28 60.07
N MET A 5 39.98 -10.17 60.70
CA MET A 5 38.68 -9.56 60.39
C MET A 5 38.70 -8.65 59.16
N LEU A 6 39.86 -8.15 58.73
CA LEU A 6 39.93 -7.22 57.59
C LEU A 6 39.73 -7.94 56.24
N GLY A 7 40.07 -9.23 56.15
CA GLY A 7 39.89 -10.02 54.93
C GLY A 7 38.42 -10.33 54.59
N ILE A 8 37.58 -10.49 55.62
CA ILE A 8 36.15 -10.82 55.42
C ILE A 8 35.36 -9.59 54.96
N VAL A 9 35.69 -8.40 55.46
CA VAL A 9 35.00 -7.17 55.06
C VAL A 9 35.36 -6.76 53.62
N VAL A 10 36.61 -6.97 53.18
CA VAL A 10 37.01 -6.68 51.78
C VAL A 10 36.42 -7.71 50.80
N GLY A 11 36.31 -8.98 51.20
CA GLY A 11 35.67 -10.03 50.39
C GLY A 11 34.16 -9.78 50.16
N VAL A 12 33.44 -9.36 51.20
CA VAL A 12 32.00 -9.08 51.10
C VAL A 12 31.74 -7.80 50.29
N VAL A 13 32.58 -6.77 50.40
CA VAL A 13 32.43 -5.55 49.56
C VAL A 13 32.75 -5.84 48.08
N CYS A 14 33.75 -6.68 47.77
CA CYS A 14 34.00 -7.12 46.39
C CYS A 14 32.86 -7.96 45.81
N CYS A 15 32.22 -8.83 46.61
CA CYS A 15 31.07 -9.61 46.14
C CYS A 15 29.82 -8.76 45.91
N VAL A 16 29.61 -7.67 46.67
CA VAL A 16 28.45 -6.79 46.45
C VAL A 16 28.59 -5.93 45.19
N PHE A 17 29.81 -5.58 44.76
CA PHE A 17 30.02 -4.85 43.50
C PHE A 17 29.85 -5.71 42.23
N PHE A 18 29.95 -7.05 42.32
CA PHE A 18 29.64 -7.96 41.21
C PHE A 18 28.16 -8.35 41.12
N ILE A 19 27.32 -7.94 42.07
CA ILE A 19 25.85 -8.03 41.97
C ILE A 19 25.28 -6.66 41.57
N VAL A 20 26.03 -5.85 40.81
CA VAL A 20 25.35 -5.01 39.82
C VAL A 20 24.91 -6.00 38.75
N ARG A 21 23.72 -6.57 38.95
CA ARG A 21 22.94 -7.22 37.88
C ARG A 21 23.16 -6.34 36.66
N GLU A 22 23.78 -6.91 35.63
CA GLU A 22 23.66 -6.40 34.28
C GLU A 22 22.16 -6.12 34.11
N ALA A 23 21.80 -4.84 34.21
CA ALA A 23 20.49 -4.39 33.82
C ALA A 23 20.50 -4.61 32.31
N GLY A 24 20.19 -5.86 31.92
CA GLY A 24 20.25 -6.32 30.55
C GLY A 24 19.56 -5.27 29.75
N ALA A 25 20.30 -4.69 28.80
CA ALA A 25 19.76 -3.70 27.88
C ALA A 25 18.42 -4.25 27.41
N CYS A 26 17.32 -3.58 27.76
CA CYS A 26 15.96 -4.04 27.49
C CYS A 26 15.60 -3.83 25.99
N GLN A 27 16.56 -4.12 25.14
CA GLN A 27 16.45 -4.13 23.70
C GLN A 27 16.88 -5.50 23.20
N ASP A 28 15.93 -6.10 22.51
CA ASP A 28 15.99 -7.39 21.86
C ASP A 28 16.10 -8.62 22.78
N PRO A 29 15.23 -9.63 22.58
CA PRO A 29 14.42 -9.83 21.38
C PRO A 29 13.09 -9.05 21.43
N ALA A 30 12.74 -8.42 20.32
CA ALA A 30 11.38 -7.97 20.07
C ALA A 30 10.41 -9.14 20.31
N ARG A 31 9.32 -8.89 21.06
CA ARG A 31 8.23 -9.86 21.23
C ARG A 31 7.81 -10.39 19.85
N PHE A 32 7.48 -11.68 19.76
CA PHE A 32 7.03 -12.31 18.51
C PHE A 32 5.91 -11.49 17.83
N ASP A 33 4.96 -10.98 18.64
CA ASP A 33 3.87 -10.11 18.19
C ASP A 33 4.40 -8.84 17.50
N CYS A 34 5.41 -8.17 18.06
CA CYS A 34 6.03 -6.97 17.48
C CYS A 34 6.65 -7.27 16.10
N CYS A 35 7.40 -8.37 15.98
CA CYS A 35 8.01 -8.78 14.71
C CYS A 35 6.97 -9.09 13.63
N PHE A 36 5.86 -9.73 14.02
CA PHE A 36 4.75 -10.01 13.12
C PHE A 36 4.16 -8.73 12.55
N HIS A 37 3.83 -7.75 13.40
CA HIS A 37 3.24 -6.49 12.93
C HIS A 37 4.24 -5.66 12.10
N ILE A 38 5.55 -5.76 12.35
CA ILE A 38 6.57 -5.17 11.46
C ILE A 38 6.56 -5.85 10.09
N TYR A 39 6.50 -7.18 10.04
CA TYR A 39 6.36 -7.94 8.79
C TYR A 39 5.06 -7.58 8.05
N ALA A 40 3.93 -7.56 8.75
CA ALA A 40 2.61 -7.24 8.18
C ALA A 40 2.56 -5.83 7.61
N ALA A 41 3.11 -4.83 8.32
CA ALA A 41 3.27 -3.48 7.80
C ALA A 41 4.08 -3.46 6.49
N GLY A 42 5.16 -4.25 6.44
CA GLY A 42 5.95 -4.44 5.23
C GLY A 42 5.11 -5.00 4.08
N VAL A 43 4.36 -6.08 4.34
CA VAL A 43 3.48 -6.73 3.35
C VAL A 43 2.49 -5.73 2.74
N GLU A 44 1.77 -4.99 3.58
CA GLU A 44 0.78 -4.01 3.10
C GLU A 44 1.43 -2.87 2.30
N MET A 45 2.63 -2.43 2.69
CA MET A 45 3.40 -1.43 1.95
C MET A 45 3.86 -1.97 0.59
N GLY A 46 4.25 -3.25 0.53
CA GLY A 46 4.61 -3.95 -0.69
C GLY A 46 3.45 -4.04 -1.67
N VAL A 47 2.26 -4.41 -1.17
CA VAL A 47 1.02 -4.44 -1.97
C VAL A 47 0.70 -3.03 -2.47
N ALA A 48 0.66 -2.01 -1.61
CA ALA A 48 0.42 -0.62 -2.01
C ALA A 48 1.37 -0.16 -3.12
N SER A 49 2.67 -0.43 -2.96
CA SER A 49 3.66 -0.02 -3.95
C SER A 49 3.51 -0.76 -5.28
N SER A 50 3.10 -2.02 -5.26
CA SER A 50 2.84 -2.82 -6.46
C SER A 50 1.57 -2.32 -7.17
N THR A 51 0.48 -2.08 -6.43
CA THR A 51 -0.76 -1.48 -6.97
C THR A 51 -0.48 -0.13 -7.63
N LEU A 52 0.33 0.71 -6.98
CA LEU A 52 0.74 2.00 -7.54
C LEU A 52 1.63 1.88 -8.78
N ASN A 53 2.35 0.77 -8.97
CA ASN A 53 3.20 0.57 -10.14
C ASN A 53 2.41 0.05 -11.35
N TYR A 54 1.52 -0.92 -11.13
CA TYR A 54 0.76 -1.60 -12.18
C TYR A 54 -0.72 -1.19 -12.13
N VAL A 55 -1.08 -0.21 -12.94
CA VAL A 55 -2.42 0.39 -12.88
C VAL A 55 -3.25 0.09 -14.12
N ILE A 56 -4.48 -0.33 -13.86
CA ILE A 56 -5.63 -0.13 -14.75
C ILE A 56 -6.24 1.22 -14.35
N PRO A 57 -6.28 2.23 -15.24
CA PRO A 57 -6.81 3.55 -14.93
C PRO A 57 -8.17 3.51 -14.22
N GLY A 58 -8.28 4.18 -13.08
CA GLY A 58 -9.52 4.29 -12.30
C GLY A 58 -9.86 3.11 -11.39
N LEU A 59 -8.97 2.10 -11.23
CA LEU A 59 -9.17 0.95 -10.33
C LEU A 59 -8.13 0.85 -9.20
N TRP A 60 -7.20 1.78 -9.10
CA TRP A 60 -6.05 1.68 -8.20
C TRP A 60 -6.19 2.53 -6.93
N GLU A 61 -7.02 3.56 -6.97
CA GLU A 61 -7.15 4.57 -5.92
C GLU A 61 -7.62 3.92 -4.62
N GLU A 62 -8.70 3.17 -4.71
CA GLU A 62 -9.38 2.59 -3.56
C GLU A 62 -8.56 1.49 -2.87
N PRO A 63 -8.00 0.49 -3.58
CA PRO A 63 -7.13 -0.50 -2.95
C PRO A 63 -5.94 0.20 -2.28
N THR A 64 -5.25 1.10 -3.00
CA THR A 64 -4.07 1.80 -2.47
C THR A 64 -4.38 2.54 -1.18
N ILE A 65 -5.51 3.26 -1.11
CA ILE A 65 -5.94 3.96 0.11
C ILE A 65 -6.12 2.96 1.27
N ARG A 66 -6.82 1.83 1.03
CA ARG A 66 -6.99 0.78 2.05
C ARG A 66 -5.66 0.22 2.52
N GLN A 67 -4.74 -0.07 1.61
CA GLN A 67 -3.40 -0.57 1.98
C GLN A 67 -2.61 0.46 2.79
N LEU A 68 -2.62 1.75 2.43
CA LEU A 68 -1.92 2.80 3.20
C LEU A 68 -2.44 2.90 4.64
N PHE A 69 -3.75 2.77 4.85
CA PHE A 69 -4.32 2.71 6.20
C PHE A 69 -3.95 1.42 6.93
N ALA A 70 -3.93 0.28 6.24
CA ALA A 70 -3.48 -0.99 6.81
C ALA A 70 -2.01 -0.89 7.29
N VAL A 71 -1.12 -0.30 6.48
CA VAL A 71 0.27 0.01 6.88
C VAL A 71 0.29 0.84 8.16
N GLY A 72 -0.50 1.92 8.22
CA GLY A 72 -0.56 2.78 9.41
C GLY A 72 -1.02 2.03 10.66
N ASN A 73 -2.01 1.15 10.52
CA ASN A 73 -2.50 0.31 11.61
C ASN A 73 -1.42 -0.63 12.14
N GLU A 74 -0.75 -1.37 11.26
CA GLU A 74 0.32 -2.30 11.62
C GLU A 74 1.52 -1.58 12.27
N ILE A 75 1.86 -0.38 11.77
CA ILE A 75 2.89 0.48 12.38
C ILE A 75 2.50 0.93 13.78
N SER A 76 1.23 1.32 13.99
CA SER A 76 0.76 1.75 15.31
C SER A 76 0.79 0.59 16.31
N ILE A 77 0.35 -0.59 15.89
CA ILE A 77 0.33 -1.78 16.74
C ILE A 77 1.75 -2.21 17.09
N SER A 78 2.65 -2.31 16.11
CA SER A 78 4.03 -2.69 16.40
C SER A 78 4.70 -1.70 17.36
N ASN A 79 4.52 -0.39 17.19
CA ASN A 79 5.10 0.61 18.10
C ASN A 79 4.58 0.50 19.54
N THR A 80 3.39 -0.07 19.73
CA THR A 80 2.82 -0.34 21.05
C THR A 80 3.36 -1.65 21.65
N LEU A 81 3.59 -2.66 20.81
CA LEU A 81 4.04 -4.00 21.23
C LEU A 81 5.55 -4.13 21.38
N CYS A 82 6.30 -3.39 20.57
CA CYS A 82 7.75 -3.32 20.66
C CYS A 82 8.12 -2.56 21.94
N SER A 83 9.14 -3.04 22.65
CA SER A 83 9.56 -2.62 24.00
C SER A 83 9.28 -1.15 24.33
N CYS A 84 8.78 -0.87 25.54
CA CYS A 84 8.47 0.49 26.01
C CYS A 84 9.66 1.46 25.93
N LEU A 85 10.89 0.92 25.91
CA LEU A 85 12.14 1.68 25.85
C LEU A 85 12.59 1.98 24.40
N GLY A 86 11.99 1.32 23.42
CA GLY A 86 12.35 1.40 22.01
C GLY A 86 11.16 1.05 21.10
N PRO A 87 10.30 2.03 20.75
CA PRO A 87 9.27 1.83 19.72
C PRO A 87 9.92 1.34 18.41
N ALA A 88 9.20 0.52 17.63
CA ALA A 88 9.70 -0.01 16.35
C ALA A 88 10.22 1.10 15.43
N TRP A 89 9.46 2.19 15.36
CA TRP A 89 9.75 3.33 14.51
C TRP A 89 9.73 4.61 15.32
N SER A 90 10.79 5.40 15.17
CA SER A 90 10.80 6.77 15.68
C SER A 90 9.84 7.65 14.86
N GLY A 91 9.27 8.69 15.48
CA GLY A 91 8.39 9.64 14.77
C GLY A 91 7.07 9.03 14.30
N LEU A 92 6.47 8.11 15.08
CA LEU A 92 5.20 7.43 14.76
C LEU A 92 4.13 8.41 14.26
N VAL A 93 3.91 9.51 14.96
CA VAL A 93 2.87 10.51 14.61
C VAL A 93 3.10 11.08 13.20
N ASP A 94 4.34 11.41 12.86
CA ASP A 94 4.68 11.99 11.55
C ASP A 94 4.52 10.96 10.43
N ARG A 95 4.81 9.69 10.71
CA ARG A 95 4.62 8.58 9.75
C ARG A 95 3.15 8.35 9.44
N LEU A 96 2.32 8.24 10.48
CA LEU A 96 0.87 8.10 10.32
C LEU A 96 0.28 9.30 9.58
N ALA A 97 0.65 10.52 9.97
CA ALA A 97 0.20 11.73 9.29
C ALA A 97 0.67 11.80 7.82
N THR A 98 1.83 11.23 7.50
CA THR A 98 2.31 11.16 6.11
C THR A 98 1.50 10.17 5.28
N LEU A 99 1.20 8.98 5.82
CA LEU A 99 0.32 7.99 5.17
C LEU A 99 -1.07 8.58 4.92
N ASP A 100 -1.65 9.24 5.92
CA ASP A 100 -2.96 9.90 5.83
C ASP A 100 -2.97 10.97 4.73
N ARG A 101 -1.93 11.82 4.66
CA ARG A 101 -1.82 12.84 3.60
C ARG A 101 -1.75 12.22 2.20
N HIS A 102 -1.05 11.11 2.04
CA HIS A 102 -0.97 10.41 0.76
C HIS A 102 -2.31 9.78 0.38
N ALA A 103 -3.00 9.12 1.32
CA ALA A 103 -4.34 8.58 1.12
C ALA A 103 -5.34 9.67 0.71
N ASP A 104 -5.33 10.81 1.43
CA ASP A 104 -6.18 11.96 1.11
C ASP A 104 -5.89 12.56 -0.26
N ARG A 105 -4.62 12.62 -0.66
CA ARG A 105 -4.22 13.13 -1.97
C ARG A 105 -4.73 12.21 -3.08
N ILE A 106 -4.62 10.89 -2.91
CA ILE A 106 -5.21 9.92 -3.85
C ILE A 106 -6.72 10.11 -3.95
N ALA A 107 -7.42 10.22 -2.82
CA ALA A 107 -8.88 10.37 -2.80
C ALA A 107 -9.36 11.66 -3.49
N LYS A 108 -8.59 12.75 -3.37
CA LYS A 108 -8.92 14.07 -3.94
C LYS A 108 -8.58 14.18 -5.42
N GLN A 109 -7.37 13.76 -5.80
CA GLN A 109 -6.82 14.02 -7.14
C GLN A 109 -6.92 12.79 -8.05
N GLY A 110 -6.51 11.62 -7.57
CA GLY A 110 -6.55 10.36 -8.32
C GLY A 110 -5.84 10.40 -9.69
N ASP A 111 -4.96 11.38 -9.91
CA ASP A 111 -4.24 11.56 -11.17
C ASP A 111 -2.91 10.80 -11.21
N GLU A 112 -2.35 10.71 -12.41
CA GLU A 112 -1.10 10.00 -12.69
C GLU A 112 0.11 10.59 -11.92
N ASP A 113 0.15 11.90 -11.72
CA ASP A 113 1.21 12.58 -10.98
C ASP A 113 1.13 12.27 -9.49
N THR A 114 -0.09 12.23 -8.94
CA THR A 114 -0.36 11.78 -7.57
C THR A 114 0.05 10.33 -7.39
N ARG A 115 -0.35 9.46 -8.31
CA ARG A 115 0.06 8.06 -8.31
C ARG A 115 1.58 7.93 -8.23
N ARG A 116 2.29 8.58 -9.16
CA ARG A 116 3.76 8.53 -9.24
C ARG A 116 4.43 9.08 -7.99
N ALA A 117 3.92 10.18 -7.45
CA ALA A 117 4.45 10.75 -6.22
C ALA A 117 4.28 9.81 -5.02
N VAL A 118 3.11 9.16 -4.88
CA VAL A 118 2.88 8.18 -3.81
C VAL A 118 3.72 6.94 -4.04
N TYR A 119 3.87 6.46 -5.28
CA TYR A 119 4.75 5.33 -5.62
C TYR A 119 6.20 5.59 -5.20
N HIS A 120 6.74 6.77 -5.52
CA HIS A 120 8.10 7.14 -5.11
C HIS A 120 8.22 7.24 -3.58
N PHE A 121 7.19 7.75 -2.91
CA PHE A 121 7.13 7.74 -1.45
C PHE A 121 7.16 6.32 -0.88
N THR A 122 6.34 5.38 -1.39
CA THR A 122 6.31 4.01 -0.88
C THR A 122 7.67 3.33 -1.08
N GLN A 123 8.28 3.48 -2.26
CA GLN A 123 9.61 2.94 -2.57
C GLN A 123 10.71 3.54 -1.68
N GLY A 124 10.71 4.86 -1.50
CA GLY A 124 11.68 5.55 -0.63
C GLY A 124 11.51 5.17 0.85
N SER A 125 10.27 4.94 1.28
CA SER A 125 9.94 4.57 2.66
C SER A 125 10.45 3.19 3.04
N VAL A 126 10.56 2.24 2.10
CA VAL A 126 11.12 0.90 2.39
C VAL A 126 12.48 1.01 3.05
N ARG A 127 13.39 1.76 2.42
CA ARG A 127 14.74 1.94 2.94
C ARG A 127 14.76 2.89 4.14
N ALA A 128 14.08 4.03 4.05
CA ALA A 128 14.11 5.02 5.11
C ALA A 128 13.54 4.49 6.44
N TRP A 129 12.52 3.64 6.39
CA TRP A 129 11.90 3.07 7.59
C TRP A 129 12.62 1.80 8.07
N ALA A 130 13.29 1.07 7.18
CA ALA A 130 14.25 0.04 7.55
C ALA A 130 15.44 0.62 8.34
N GLU A 131 15.91 1.81 7.97
CA GLU A 131 16.99 2.53 8.68
C GLU A 131 16.64 3.00 10.09
N ASP A 132 15.36 2.99 10.47
CA ASP A 132 14.95 3.21 11.85
C ASP A 132 14.98 1.90 12.65
N LEU A 133 14.57 0.79 12.00
CA LEU A 133 14.55 -0.54 12.61
C LEU A 133 15.96 -1.09 12.87
N ASN A 134 16.97 -0.59 12.16
CA ASN A 134 18.36 -0.98 12.34
C ASN A 134 19.12 -0.19 13.43
N ARG A 135 18.41 0.66 14.19
CA ARG A 135 18.99 1.46 15.28
C ARG A 135 18.64 0.87 16.63
N VAL A 136 19.66 0.46 17.36
CA VAL A 136 19.56 -0.02 18.74
C VAL A 136 20.07 1.10 19.65
N SER A 137 19.31 1.45 20.68
CA SER A 137 19.71 2.44 21.70
C SER A 137 20.13 1.78 22.99
N VAL A 138 21.42 1.79 23.27
CA VAL A 138 21.93 1.33 24.56
C VAL A 138 21.85 2.49 25.53
N GLN A 139 21.04 2.35 26.57
CA GLN A 139 20.94 3.32 27.66
C GLN A 139 21.77 2.82 28.85
N THR A 140 22.85 3.55 29.16
CA THR A 140 23.59 3.39 30.40
C THR A 140 23.01 4.31 31.48
N SER A 141 23.51 4.21 32.71
CA SER A 141 23.12 5.12 33.79
C SER A 141 23.40 6.61 33.51
N THR A 142 24.29 6.91 32.57
CA THR A 142 24.77 8.28 32.31
C THR A 142 24.58 8.74 30.86
N LYS A 143 24.31 7.84 29.91
CA LYS A 143 24.26 8.19 28.48
C LYS A 143 23.34 7.26 27.70
N LYS A 144 22.63 7.83 26.72
CA LYS A 144 21.94 7.06 25.68
C LYS A 144 22.77 7.13 24.40
N GLU A 145 23.22 5.99 23.91
CA GLU A 145 23.99 5.87 22.67
C GLU A 145 23.21 5.04 21.65
N TRP A 146 23.37 5.38 20.37
CA TRP A 146 22.71 4.70 19.26
C TRP A 146 23.74 3.97 18.42
N TYR A 147 23.48 2.69 18.16
CA TYR A 147 24.30 1.82 17.35
C TYR A 147 23.50 1.37 16.14
N ARG A 148 24.14 1.41 14.96
CA ARG A 148 23.58 0.80 13.75
C ARG A 148 24.00 -0.65 13.72
N THR A 149 23.03 -1.54 13.71
CA THR A 149 23.26 -2.98 13.54
C THR A 149 22.15 -3.57 12.68
N SER A 150 22.46 -4.61 11.92
CA SER A 150 21.44 -5.35 11.18
C SER A 150 20.53 -6.03 12.18
N THR A 151 19.27 -5.59 12.28
CA THR A 151 18.30 -6.17 13.20
C THR A 151 17.36 -7.15 12.49
N CYS A 152 16.76 -8.05 13.27
CA CYS A 152 15.71 -8.93 12.79
C CYS A 152 14.47 -8.12 12.36
N SER A 153 14.20 -6.99 13.00
CA SER A 153 13.10 -6.08 12.66
C SER A 153 13.25 -5.48 11.26
N GLU A 154 14.43 -4.97 10.91
CA GLU A 154 14.76 -4.52 9.54
C GLU A 154 14.58 -5.68 8.54
N THR A 155 15.12 -6.83 8.94
CA THR A 155 14.85 -8.18 8.46
C THR A 155 13.43 -8.42 7.92
N TYR A 156 12.50 -8.37 8.88
CA TYR A 156 11.08 -8.66 8.72
C TYR A 156 10.34 -7.65 7.89
N TRP A 157 10.62 -6.37 8.07
CA TRP A 157 10.06 -5.31 7.26
C TRP A 157 10.39 -5.52 5.77
N ALA A 158 11.67 -5.75 5.46
CA ALA A 158 12.11 -5.99 4.09
C ALA A 158 11.48 -7.27 3.51
N LEU A 159 11.48 -8.37 4.27
CA LEU A 159 10.84 -9.62 3.87
C LEU A 159 9.35 -9.42 3.54
N GLY A 160 8.61 -8.77 4.43
CA GLY A 160 7.19 -8.47 4.24
C GLY A 160 6.96 -7.66 2.99
N TYR A 161 7.70 -6.56 2.82
CA TYR A 161 7.61 -5.70 1.65
C TYR A 161 7.79 -6.46 0.33
N HIS A 162 8.85 -7.25 0.21
CA HIS A 162 9.14 -7.97 -1.02
C HIS A 162 8.12 -9.07 -1.32
N ILE A 163 7.62 -9.77 -0.29
CA ILE A 163 6.55 -10.76 -0.44
C ILE A 163 5.23 -10.10 -0.88
N GLY A 164 4.83 -9.00 -0.23
CA GLY A 164 3.61 -8.27 -0.56
C GLY A 164 3.65 -7.73 -1.99
N TYR A 165 4.78 -7.14 -2.38
CA TYR A 165 5.00 -6.63 -3.73
C TYR A 165 4.91 -7.75 -4.78
N ALA A 166 5.61 -8.86 -4.54
CA ALA A 166 5.63 -10.00 -5.44
C ALA A 166 4.23 -10.60 -5.62
N HIS A 167 3.50 -10.82 -4.51
CA HIS A 167 2.14 -11.35 -4.55
C HIS A 167 1.23 -10.53 -5.47
N HIS A 168 1.17 -9.22 -5.24
CA HIS A 168 0.31 -8.35 -6.02
C HIS A 168 0.77 -8.26 -7.48
N ALA A 169 2.09 -8.28 -7.75
CA ALA A 169 2.60 -8.27 -9.11
C ALA A 169 2.17 -9.52 -9.91
N PHE A 170 2.14 -10.71 -9.29
CA PHE A 170 1.61 -11.91 -9.93
C PHE A 170 0.09 -11.88 -10.08
N LEU A 171 -0.66 -11.31 -9.14
CA LEU A 171 -2.11 -11.10 -9.31
C LEU A 171 -2.41 -10.20 -10.51
N VAL A 172 -1.66 -9.12 -10.66
CA VAL A 172 -1.73 -8.23 -11.83
C VAL A 172 -1.40 -8.99 -13.12
N ALA A 173 -0.33 -9.80 -13.13
CA ALA A 173 0.02 -10.60 -14.29
C ALA A 173 -1.09 -11.62 -14.64
N ALA A 174 -1.75 -12.21 -13.64
CA ALA A 174 -2.81 -13.19 -13.81
C ALA A 174 -4.14 -12.58 -14.28
N GLN A 175 -4.51 -11.39 -13.80
CA GLN A 175 -5.81 -10.75 -14.08
C GLN A 175 -5.84 -9.99 -15.41
N ASN A 176 -4.68 -9.61 -15.93
CA ASN A 176 -4.58 -8.75 -17.11
C ASN A 176 -4.65 -9.54 -18.42
N ASP A 177 -5.81 -10.15 -18.70
CA ASP A 177 -6.16 -10.58 -20.07
C ASP A 177 -6.39 -9.42 -21.03
N HIS A 178 -6.56 -8.21 -20.49
CA HIS A 178 -6.78 -6.98 -21.28
C HIS A 178 -5.61 -5.99 -21.27
N ALA A 179 -4.66 -6.08 -20.32
CA ALA A 179 -3.43 -5.28 -20.46
C ALA A 179 -2.57 -5.90 -21.55
N GLY A 180 -1.82 -5.06 -22.27
CA GLY A 180 -0.93 -5.53 -23.31
C GLY A 180 0.02 -6.62 -22.79
N TYR A 181 0.48 -7.47 -23.70
CA TYR A 181 1.47 -8.50 -23.43
C TYR A 181 2.68 -7.96 -22.65
N VAL A 182 3.06 -6.70 -22.90
CA VAL A 182 4.20 -6.02 -22.27
C VAL A 182 3.96 -5.81 -20.77
N GLU A 183 2.80 -5.32 -20.36
CA GLU A 183 2.47 -5.06 -18.95
C GLU A 183 2.47 -6.36 -18.15
N ARG A 184 1.93 -7.44 -18.72
CA ARG A 184 1.94 -8.77 -18.10
C ARG A 184 3.35 -9.28 -17.86
N VAL A 185 4.20 -9.24 -18.89
CA VAL A 185 5.61 -9.69 -18.80
C VAL A 185 6.37 -8.85 -17.77
N PHE A 186 6.16 -7.54 -17.75
CA PHE A 186 6.82 -6.63 -16.82
C PHE A 186 6.39 -6.87 -15.37
N ALA A 187 5.08 -7.06 -15.13
CA ALA A 187 4.55 -7.41 -13.80
C ALA A 187 5.11 -8.75 -13.30
N ARG A 188 5.11 -9.79 -14.16
CA ARG A 188 5.68 -11.11 -13.82
C ARG A 188 7.16 -11.03 -13.47
N GLN A 189 7.97 -10.32 -14.27
CA GLN A 189 9.40 -10.15 -14.00
C GLN A 189 9.64 -9.47 -12.65
N LYS A 190 8.87 -8.45 -12.34
CA LYS A 190 8.97 -7.74 -11.06
C LYS A 190 8.45 -8.55 -9.87
N GLY A 191 7.49 -9.44 -10.10
CA GLY A 191 7.12 -10.49 -9.16
C GLY A 191 8.32 -11.36 -8.78
N PHE A 192 9.10 -11.81 -9.78
CA PHE A 192 10.33 -12.58 -9.53
C PHE A 192 11.44 -11.76 -8.86
N ASP A 193 11.61 -10.49 -9.23
CA ASP A 193 12.54 -9.59 -8.53
C ASP A 193 12.21 -9.53 -7.02
N GLY A 194 10.91 -9.41 -6.69
CA GLY A 194 10.42 -9.44 -5.31
C GLY A 194 10.69 -10.78 -4.61
N ILE A 195 10.47 -11.93 -5.27
CA ILE A 195 10.82 -13.24 -4.72
C ILE A 195 12.33 -13.32 -4.41
N ASN A 196 13.19 -12.87 -5.32
CA ASN A 196 14.64 -12.90 -5.12
C ASN A 196 15.04 -12.08 -3.88
N SER A 197 14.54 -10.84 -3.75
CA SER A 197 14.82 -10.00 -2.58
C SER A 197 14.24 -10.58 -1.28
N ALA A 198 13.10 -11.28 -1.34
CA ALA A 198 12.55 -12.00 -0.18
C ALA A 198 13.45 -13.17 0.25
N ILE A 199 14.01 -13.93 -0.71
CA ILE A 199 14.98 -15.00 -0.46
C ILE A 199 16.26 -14.42 0.19
N GLU A 200 16.77 -13.29 -0.31
CA GLU A 200 17.91 -12.59 0.28
C GLU A 200 17.64 -12.12 1.73
N ALA A 201 16.44 -11.59 2.00
CA ALA A 201 16.02 -11.23 3.36
C ALA A 201 15.98 -12.46 4.29
N ILE A 202 15.45 -13.58 3.78
CA ILE A 202 15.44 -14.87 4.46
C ILE A 202 16.86 -15.34 4.81
N TYR A 203 17.83 -15.23 3.89
CA TYR A 203 19.23 -15.57 4.15
C TYR A 203 19.90 -14.63 5.16
N ARG A 204 19.59 -13.32 5.12
CA ARG A 204 20.09 -12.38 6.12
C ARG A 204 19.60 -12.74 7.53
N LEU A 205 18.32 -13.08 7.68
CA LEU A 205 17.77 -13.58 8.96
C LEU A 205 18.51 -14.84 9.45
N HIS A 206 18.91 -15.73 8.54
CA HIS A 206 19.72 -16.91 8.90
C HIS A 206 21.05 -16.50 9.51
N LYS A 207 21.76 -15.61 8.81
CA LYS A 207 23.11 -15.18 9.18
C LYS A 207 23.10 -14.48 10.53
N THR A 208 22.12 -13.61 10.78
CA THR A 208 21.96 -12.92 12.07
C THR A 208 21.74 -13.90 13.23
N ASN A 209 21.06 -15.03 13.00
CA ASN A 209 20.88 -16.07 14.03
C ASN A 209 22.13 -16.91 14.32
N ALA A 210 23.09 -16.97 13.40
CA ALA A 210 24.24 -17.86 13.51
C ALA A 210 25.40 -17.26 14.32
N GLU A 211 25.36 -15.99 14.70
CA GLU A 211 26.42 -15.29 15.43
C GLU A 211 26.09 -15.23 16.95
N PRO A 212 26.59 -16.17 17.78
CA PRO A 212 26.11 -16.37 19.16
C PRO A 212 26.60 -15.30 20.15
N GLN A 213 27.32 -14.29 19.70
CA GLN A 213 28.06 -13.34 20.56
C GLN A 213 27.74 -11.86 20.32
N THR A 214 26.89 -11.53 19.36
CA THR A 214 26.49 -10.13 19.15
C THR A 214 25.20 -9.85 19.90
N TRP A 215 25.08 -8.64 20.44
CA TRP A 215 23.90 -8.18 21.21
C TRP A 215 22.65 -8.05 20.33
N ALA A 216 22.75 -8.41 19.04
CA ALA A 216 21.65 -8.60 18.13
C ALA A 216 20.94 -9.89 18.55
N GLY A 217 20.00 -9.74 19.48
CA GLY A 217 19.29 -10.84 20.11
C GLY A 217 18.71 -11.83 19.12
N TYR A 218 18.51 -13.05 19.61
CA TYR A 218 17.76 -14.12 18.96
C TYR A 218 16.67 -13.54 18.07
N CYS A 219 16.86 -13.52 16.74
CA CYS A 219 15.69 -13.42 15.91
C CYS A 219 14.82 -14.58 16.35
N VAL A 220 13.53 -14.33 16.55
CA VAL A 220 12.48 -15.35 16.62
C VAL A 220 12.98 -16.58 15.85
N HIS A 221 13.00 -17.77 16.49
CA HIS A 221 13.46 -19.05 15.92
C HIS A 221 12.61 -19.48 14.70
N LEU A 222 12.21 -18.54 13.85
CA LEU A 222 11.78 -18.71 12.47
C LEU A 222 12.67 -19.65 11.70
N TRP A 223 13.94 -19.80 12.09
CA TRP A 223 14.91 -20.59 11.35
C TRP A 223 14.80 -22.10 11.65
N ASP A 224 14.62 -22.51 12.90
CA ASP A 224 14.57 -23.94 13.24
C ASP A 224 13.30 -24.64 12.72
N GLN A 225 12.30 -23.88 12.26
CA GLN A 225 11.10 -24.41 11.61
C GLN A 225 11.09 -24.27 10.07
N ARG A 226 12.23 -23.99 9.40
CA ARG A 226 12.31 -23.76 7.93
C ARG A 226 12.50 -24.99 7.04
N LEU A 227 11.45 -25.74 6.83
CA LEU A 227 11.27 -26.52 5.59
C LEU A 227 10.10 -26.01 4.72
N PRO A 228 8.96 -25.53 5.25
CA PRO A 228 7.78 -25.31 4.39
C PRO A 228 7.78 -24.06 3.51
N ILE A 229 8.53 -22.99 3.82
CA ILE A 229 8.41 -21.69 3.10
C ILE A 229 9.54 -21.46 2.08
N LEU A 230 10.77 -21.86 2.44
CA LEU A 230 11.94 -21.70 1.59
C LEU A 230 11.83 -22.53 0.30
N GLY A 231 11.34 -23.77 0.41
CA GLY A 231 11.11 -24.66 -0.73
C GLY A 231 10.20 -24.01 -1.78
N PRO A 232 8.96 -23.61 -1.45
CA PRO A 232 8.07 -22.94 -2.39
C PRO A 232 8.66 -21.66 -3.00
N LEU A 233 9.36 -20.81 -2.21
CA LEU A 233 9.99 -19.60 -2.76
C LEU A 233 11.11 -19.94 -3.76
N GLN A 234 11.94 -20.94 -3.45
CA GLN A 234 13.00 -21.41 -4.34
C GLN A 234 12.43 -22.07 -5.59
N GLU A 235 11.41 -22.92 -5.47
CA GLU A 235 10.70 -23.54 -6.60
C GLU A 235 10.09 -22.47 -7.52
N MET A 236 9.44 -21.46 -6.95
CA MET A 236 8.94 -20.32 -7.72
C MET A 236 10.09 -19.57 -8.41
N PHE A 237 11.19 -19.31 -7.72
CA PHE A 237 12.35 -18.66 -8.34
C PHE A 237 12.93 -19.49 -9.51
N LEU A 238 13.06 -20.80 -9.34
CA LEU A 238 13.53 -21.71 -10.39
C LEU A 238 12.58 -21.76 -11.59
N SER A 239 11.27 -21.60 -11.38
CA SER A 239 10.27 -21.49 -12.46
C SER A 239 10.47 -20.29 -13.40
N ARG A 240 11.33 -19.34 -13.02
CA ARG A 240 11.76 -18.26 -13.93
C ARG A 240 12.49 -18.81 -15.17
N ALA A 241 13.29 -19.87 -14.99
CA ALA A 241 14.05 -20.49 -16.08
C ALA A 241 13.19 -21.42 -16.94
N THR A 242 12.16 -22.03 -16.34
CA THR A 242 11.22 -22.94 -17.01
C THR A 242 9.80 -22.55 -16.62
N PRO A 243 9.03 -21.86 -17.49
CA PRO A 243 7.70 -21.35 -17.16
C PRO A 243 6.67 -22.49 -17.11
N GLN A 244 6.80 -23.34 -16.09
CA GLN A 244 5.86 -24.43 -15.78
C GLN A 244 4.69 -23.94 -14.92
N MET A 245 4.85 -22.78 -14.26
CA MET A 245 3.82 -22.18 -13.40
C MET A 245 3.13 -21.00 -14.09
N THR A 246 1.80 -21.00 -14.05
CA THR A 246 0.98 -19.85 -14.45
C THR A 246 1.11 -18.71 -13.44
N ASP A 247 0.80 -17.48 -13.83
CA ASP A 247 0.80 -16.33 -12.91
C ASP A 247 -0.18 -16.53 -11.74
N GLN A 248 -1.30 -17.21 -11.98
CA GLN A 248 -2.28 -17.57 -10.94
C GLN A 248 -1.71 -18.58 -9.93
N GLN A 249 -0.95 -19.58 -10.41
CA GLN A 249 -0.25 -20.53 -9.53
C GLN A 249 0.83 -19.83 -8.70
N LEU A 250 1.61 -18.91 -9.31
CA LEU A 250 2.61 -18.11 -8.61
C LEU A 250 1.96 -17.24 -7.52
N ALA A 251 0.86 -16.55 -7.84
CA ALA A 251 0.13 -15.75 -6.86
C ALA A 251 -0.42 -16.61 -5.70
N ALA A 252 -1.03 -17.75 -5.99
CA ALA A 252 -1.54 -18.68 -4.98
C ALA A 252 -0.42 -19.22 -4.07
N ASN A 253 0.72 -19.57 -4.64
CA ASN A 253 1.89 -20.04 -3.88
C ASN A 253 2.43 -18.95 -2.94
N ILE A 254 2.51 -17.69 -3.40
CA ILE A 254 2.91 -16.60 -2.50
C ILE A 254 1.87 -16.34 -1.42
N GLN A 255 0.57 -16.43 -1.73
CA GLN A 255 -0.46 -16.32 -0.71
C GLN A 255 -0.35 -17.43 0.35
N ASN A 256 0.00 -18.66 -0.06
CA ASN A 256 0.29 -19.74 0.87
C ASN A 256 1.52 -19.41 1.74
N VAL A 257 2.59 -18.85 1.16
CA VAL A 257 3.77 -18.38 1.91
C VAL A 257 3.39 -17.28 2.91
N ARG A 258 2.61 -16.26 2.51
CA ARG A 258 2.11 -15.20 3.40
C ARG A 258 1.31 -15.79 4.55
N THR A 259 0.40 -16.71 4.24
CA THR A 259 -0.47 -17.37 5.21
C THR A 259 0.35 -18.22 6.18
N ALA A 260 1.34 -18.96 5.69
CA ALA A 260 2.24 -19.76 6.53
C ALA A 260 3.08 -18.87 7.47
N ILE A 261 3.54 -17.72 6.99
CA ILE A 261 4.24 -16.73 7.82
C ILE A 261 3.29 -16.14 8.88
N GLY A 262 2.05 -15.81 8.50
CA GLY A 262 1.13 -15.10 9.38
C GLY A 262 0.34 -15.96 10.38
N ASN A 263 -0.04 -17.19 10.02
CA ASN A 263 -1.12 -17.86 10.75
C ASN A 263 -0.72 -18.61 12.02
N THR A 264 0.52 -19.06 12.22
CA THR A 264 0.92 -19.69 13.51
C THR A 264 2.34 -20.23 13.54
N LEU A 265 2.91 -20.62 12.40
CA LEU A 265 4.20 -21.34 12.38
C LEU A 265 5.38 -20.46 12.81
N LEU A 266 5.29 -19.14 12.61
CA LEU A 266 6.44 -18.25 12.75
C LEU A 266 6.32 -17.30 13.94
N PHE A 267 5.15 -16.74 14.20
CA PHE A 267 4.96 -15.73 15.24
C PHE A 267 4.01 -16.15 16.38
N GLY A 268 3.46 -17.38 16.34
CA GLY A 268 2.44 -17.83 17.29
C GLY A 268 1.06 -17.23 16.99
N ASN A 269 0.06 -17.57 17.82
CA ASN A 269 -1.28 -17.00 17.70
C ASN A 269 -1.32 -15.61 18.37
N PRO A 270 -1.55 -14.51 17.64
CA PRO A 270 -1.52 -13.15 18.18
C PRO A 270 -2.65 -12.84 19.18
N GLY A 271 -3.57 -13.78 19.45
CA GLY A 271 -4.68 -13.61 20.39
C GLY A 271 -4.30 -13.57 21.89
N LEU A 272 -3.02 -13.51 22.25
CA LEU A 272 -2.58 -13.48 23.66
C LEU A 272 -2.54 -12.05 24.21
N ARG A 273 -3.26 -11.84 25.33
CA ARG A 273 -3.48 -10.53 25.97
C ARG A 273 -2.19 -9.73 26.16
N VAL A 274 -2.19 -8.52 25.60
CA VAL A 274 -1.12 -7.53 25.76
C VAL A 274 -1.12 -7.02 27.21
N LEU A 275 -0.08 -7.36 27.97
CA LEU A 275 0.24 -6.62 29.19
C LEU A 275 0.79 -5.25 28.77
N ALA A 276 0.02 -4.19 29.05
CA ALA A 276 0.40 -2.82 28.72
C ALA A 276 1.68 -2.41 29.46
N CYS A 277 2.54 -1.66 28.78
CA CYS A 277 3.70 -1.01 29.38
C CYS A 277 3.26 -0.01 30.47
N PRO A 278 3.66 -0.19 31.74
CA PRO A 278 3.41 0.82 32.77
C PRO A 278 4.18 2.10 32.42
N GLY A 279 3.47 3.22 32.26
CA GLY A 279 4.08 4.55 32.07
C GLY A 279 3.91 5.18 30.68
N ILE A 280 3.28 4.50 29.71
CA ILE A 280 2.83 5.18 28.49
C ILE A 280 1.59 6.01 28.84
N ASN A 281 1.59 7.28 28.41
CA ASN A 281 0.54 8.25 28.72
C ASN A 281 -0.84 7.66 28.37
N ALA A 282 -1.82 7.80 29.28
CA ALA A 282 -3.14 7.17 29.14
C ALA A 282 -3.79 7.46 27.79
N SER A 283 -3.56 8.65 27.20
CA SER A 283 -4.12 9.02 25.90
C SER A 283 -3.55 8.24 24.69
N LEU A 284 -2.34 7.67 24.81
CA LEU A 284 -1.74 6.81 23.78
C LEU A 284 -2.18 5.36 23.96
N THR A 285 -2.34 4.89 25.20
CA THR A 285 -2.94 3.59 25.48
C THR A 285 -4.43 3.56 25.20
N ASP A 286 -5.18 4.65 25.41
CA ASP A 286 -6.58 4.77 25.00
C ASP A 286 -6.69 4.70 23.48
N ARG A 287 -5.75 5.33 22.75
CA ARG A 287 -5.65 5.21 21.28
C ARG A 287 -5.28 3.81 20.81
N ALA A 288 -4.39 3.11 21.51
CA ALA A 288 -4.01 1.74 21.17
C ALA A 288 -5.07 0.71 21.61
N ALA A 289 -5.78 0.95 22.71
CA ALA A 289 -6.91 0.17 23.18
C ALA A 289 -8.12 0.34 22.27
N ASP A 290 -8.38 1.55 21.77
CA ASP A 290 -9.38 1.79 20.72
C ASP A 290 -9.06 0.99 19.45
N VAL A 291 -7.79 0.94 19.03
CA VAL A 291 -7.33 0.10 17.91
C VAL A 291 -7.49 -1.40 18.22
N ALA A 292 -7.10 -1.86 19.41
CA ALA A 292 -7.17 -3.26 19.81
C ALA A 292 -8.60 -3.76 20.05
N GLU A 293 -9.52 -2.89 20.44
CA GLU A 293 -10.94 -3.20 20.63
C GLU A 293 -11.77 -3.03 19.36
N GLY A 294 -11.14 -2.74 18.21
CA GLY A 294 -11.83 -2.49 16.94
C GLY A 294 -12.70 -1.23 16.97
N ARG A 295 -12.55 -0.37 17.98
CA ARG A 295 -13.12 0.98 18.01
C ARG A 295 -12.25 1.84 17.12
N SER A 296 -12.56 1.72 15.83
CA SER A 296 -12.15 2.60 14.74
C SER A 296 -11.54 3.89 15.26
N PHE A 297 -10.21 4.00 15.12
CA PHE A 297 -9.57 5.26 14.78
C PHE A 297 -10.54 6.00 13.85
N ARG A 298 -10.82 7.29 14.06
CA ARG A 298 -11.73 8.09 13.21
C ARG A 298 -11.66 7.82 11.67
N PRO A 299 -10.57 7.27 11.10
CA PRO A 299 -10.53 6.67 9.77
C PRO A 299 -11.63 5.72 9.33
N VAL A 300 -12.21 4.75 10.05
CA VAL A 300 -13.13 3.81 9.33
C VAL A 300 -14.41 4.50 8.85
N ALA A 301 -14.99 5.40 9.63
CA ALA A 301 -16.16 6.16 9.17
C ALA A 301 -15.81 7.19 8.08
N ILE A 302 -14.63 7.81 8.16
CA ILE A 302 -14.13 8.75 7.15
C ILE A 302 -13.76 8.00 5.87
N LEU A 303 -13.06 6.89 5.98
CA LEU A 303 -12.70 5.95 4.93
C LEU A 303 -13.96 5.39 4.30
N ASN A 304 -14.95 4.92 5.05
CA ASN A 304 -16.21 4.45 4.49
C ASN A 304 -16.94 5.56 3.75
N ARG A 305 -16.95 6.79 4.27
CA ARG A 305 -17.55 7.93 3.56
C ARG A 305 -16.77 8.31 2.30
N GLN A 306 -15.44 8.35 2.36
CA GLN A 306 -14.56 8.59 1.22
C GLN A 306 -14.66 7.47 0.18
N LEU A 307 -14.81 6.23 0.64
CA LEU A 307 -14.98 5.02 -0.16
C LEU A 307 -16.34 5.03 -0.85
N GLU A 308 -17.41 5.38 -0.13
CA GLU A 308 -18.73 5.60 -0.71
C GLU A 308 -18.73 6.73 -1.74
N GLU A 309 -17.97 7.80 -1.50
CA GLU A 309 -17.84 8.91 -2.45
C GLU A 309 -17.03 8.49 -3.68
N LEU A 310 -15.93 7.75 -3.51
CA LEU A 310 -15.14 7.17 -4.60
C LEU A 310 -15.95 6.17 -5.42
N HIS A 311 -16.69 5.27 -4.76
CA HIS A 311 -17.60 4.34 -5.42
C HIS A 311 -18.69 5.09 -6.18
N ARG A 312 -19.29 6.14 -5.60
CA ARG A 312 -20.24 7.00 -6.33
C ARG A 312 -19.60 7.62 -7.57
N ARG A 313 -18.38 8.16 -7.47
CA ARG A 313 -17.63 8.75 -8.59
C ARG A 313 -17.25 7.72 -9.66
N GLN A 314 -16.80 6.53 -9.27
CA GLN A 314 -16.49 5.43 -10.19
C GLN A 314 -17.74 4.91 -10.88
N GLN A 315 -18.84 4.78 -10.14
CA GLN A 315 -20.13 4.39 -10.71
C GLN A 315 -20.62 5.44 -11.72
N THR A 316 -20.48 6.73 -11.42
CA THR A 316 -20.78 7.79 -12.41
C THR A 316 -19.86 7.75 -13.62
N ARG A 317 -18.57 7.39 -13.46
CA ARG A 317 -17.64 7.20 -14.59
C ARG A 317 -17.99 5.99 -15.44
N ARG A 318 -18.42 4.87 -14.84
CA ARG A 318 -18.87 3.68 -15.58
C ARG A 318 -20.18 3.92 -16.31
N THR A 319 -21.02 4.81 -15.81
CA THR A 319 -22.24 5.23 -16.51
C THR A 319 -22.03 6.43 -17.42
N ALA A 320 -20.81 6.99 -17.48
CA ALA A 320 -20.44 8.06 -18.37
C ALA A 320 -19.80 7.51 -19.65
N GLN A 321 -20.23 8.02 -20.80
CA GLN A 321 -19.61 7.69 -22.08
C GLN A 321 -19.39 8.97 -22.89
N ARG A 322 -18.18 9.11 -23.42
CA ARG A 322 -17.83 10.16 -24.36
C ARG A 322 -18.04 9.69 -25.79
N PHE A 323 -18.66 10.55 -26.58
CA PHE A 323 -18.84 10.38 -28.02
C PHE A 323 -18.01 11.45 -28.72
N ASP A 324 -16.89 11.06 -29.32
CA ASP A 324 -16.08 11.97 -30.12
C ASP A 324 -16.66 12.11 -31.52
N LYS A 325 -16.76 13.35 -32.01
CA LYS A 325 -17.32 13.73 -33.32
C LYS A 325 -18.63 12.98 -33.63
N PRO A 326 -19.66 13.12 -32.78
CA PRO A 326 -20.91 12.38 -32.94
C PRO A 326 -21.54 12.70 -34.30
N ALA A 327 -22.13 11.68 -34.93
CA ALA A 327 -22.71 11.76 -36.26
C ALA A 327 -23.99 10.91 -36.34
N ILE A 328 -24.93 11.32 -37.19
CA ILE A 328 -26.16 10.57 -37.50
C ILE A 328 -26.10 10.20 -38.98
N GLY A 329 -26.11 8.89 -39.27
CA GLY A 329 -25.97 8.40 -40.65
C GLY A 329 -24.67 8.85 -41.33
N GLY A 330 -23.59 9.00 -40.56
CA GLY A 330 -22.29 9.47 -41.06
C GLY A 330 -22.17 10.99 -41.26
N VAL A 331 -23.22 11.76 -41.02
CA VAL A 331 -23.18 13.23 -41.10
C VAL A 331 -22.91 13.81 -39.70
N PRO A 332 -21.95 14.75 -39.53
CA PRO A 332 -21.65 15.36 -38.23
C PRO A 332 -22.90 15.96 -37.57
N LEU A 333 -23.07 15.70 -36.28
CA LEU A 333 -24.21 16.18 -35.52
C LEU A 333 -24.14 17.70 -35.35
N ASP A 334 -25.20 18.39 -35.74
CA ASP A 334 -25.31 19.84 -35.60
C ASP A 334 -25.35 20.25 -34.12
N GLY A 335 -24.77 21.43 -33.83
CA GLY A 335 -24.73 21.99 -32.48
C GLY A 335 -26.11 22.41 -31.94
N CYS A 336 -27.15 22.48 -32.77
CA CYS A 336 -28.48 22.94 -32.40
C CYS A 336 -29.53 21.82 -32.38
N LEU A 337 -30.43 21.87 -31.38
CA LEU A 337 -31.49 20.87 -31.23
C LEU A 337 -32.52 21.04 -32.32
N THR A 338 -32.90 22.29 -32.59
CA THR A 338 -33.74 22.70 -33.72
C THR A 338 -32.99 23.72 -34.57
N TRP A 339 -33.44 23.96 -35.81
CA TRP A 339 -32.68 24.80 -36.76
C TRP A 339 -32.37 26.19 -36.17
N ALA A 340 -31.08 26.45 -35.93
CA ALA A 340 -30.56 27.68 -35.32
C ALA A 340 -31.15 28.04 -33.93
N LYS A 341 -31.66 27.06 -33.18
CA LYS A 341 -32.27 27.25 -31.85
C LYS A 341 -31.88 26.12 -30.90
N ASP A 342 -31.91 26.43 -29.60
CA ASP A 342 -31.65 25.47 -28.52
C ASP A 342 -30.31 24.73 -28.72
N CYS A 343 -29.25 25.50 -28.93
CA CYS A 343 -27.92 24.99 -29.24
C CYS A 343 -27.09 24.65 -28.00
N GLY A 344 -26.08 23.78 -28.17
CA GLY A 344 -25.26 23.28 -27.08
C GLY A 344 -25.98 22.20 -26.29
N LYS A 345 -26.16 22.45 -24.99
CA LYS A 345 -26.67 21.45 -24.05
C LYS A 345 -27.99 20.79 -24.47
N PRO A 346 -29.02 21.49 -24.96
CA PRO A 346 -30.28 20.84 -25.32
C PRO A 346 -30.12 19.79 -26.42
N ALA A 347 -29.31 20.08 -27.45
CA ALA A 347 -29.02 19.14 -28.53
C ALA A 347 -28.16 17.95 -28.05
N ALA A 348 -27.19 18.22 -27.19
CA ALA A 348 -26.36 17.19 -26.59
C ALA A 348 -27.15 16.25 -25.66
N ASP A 349 -28.09 16.79 -24.87
CA ASP A 349 -28.98 16.00 -24.01
C ASP A 349 -29.88 15.09 -24.85
N GLU A 350 -30.45 15.58 -25.96
CA GLU A 350 -31.24 14.77 -26.89
C GLU A 350 -30.41 13.65 -27.52
N PHE A 351 -29.17 13.94 -27.92
CA PHE A 351 -28.26 12.91 -28.42
C PHE A 351 -27.99 11.82 -27.37
N CYS A 352 -27.71 12.21 -26.13
CA CYS A 352 -27.51 11.27 -25.04
C CYS A 352 -28.75 10.39 -24.80
N LYS A 353 -29.95 10.98 -24.79
CA LYS A 353 -31.22 10.25 -24.63
C LYS A 353 -31.43 9.20 -25.71
N ARG A 354 -31.18 9.55 -26.98
CA ARG A 354 -31.29 8.60 -28.10
C ARG A 354 -30.28 7.46 -28.03
N ASN A 355 -29.17 7.65 -27.32
CA ASN A 355 -28.16 6.63 -27.09
C ASN A 355 -28.33 5.90 -25.74
N GLY A 356 -29.47 6.06 -25.05
CA GLY A 356 -29.78 5.33 -23.82
C GLY A 356 -29.17 5.91 -22.54
N PHE A 357 -28.74 7.17 -22.57
CA PHE A 357 -28.25 7.93 -21.43
C PHE A 357 -29.30 8.93 -20.95
N THR A 358 -29.16 9.45 -19.74
CA THR A 358 -30.14 10.38 -19.14
C THR A 358 -29.96 11.80 -19.68
N ARG A 359 -28.70 12.28 -19.77
CA ARG A 359 -28.34 13.64 -20.19
C ARG A 359 -26.86 13.77 -20.56
N SER A 360 -26.49 14.91 -21.14
CA SER A 360 -25.10 15.33 -21.33
C SER A 360 -24.55 16.07 -20.09
N THR A 361 -23.29 15.82 -19.77
CA THR A 361 -22.53 16.53 -18.72
C THR A 361 -21.47 17.46 -19.30
N GLY A 362 -21.07 17.25 -20.56
CA GLY A 362 -20.10 18.07 -21.27
C GLY A 362 -20.31 17.99 -22.79
N HIS A 363 -19.94 19.04 -23.50
CA HIS A 363 -19.94 19.05 -24.96
C HIS A 363 -19.00 20.14 -25.50
N GLY A 364 -18.46 19.91 -26.69
CA GLY A 364 -17.72 20.90 -27.47
C GLY A 364 -18.37 21.09 -28.82
N ILE A 365 -18.45 22.34 -29.30
CA ILE A 365 -18.95 22.68 -30.64
C ILE A 365 -17.85 23.41 -31.39
N THR A 366 -17.65 23.04 -32.66
CA THR A 366 -16.89 23.85 -33.60
C THR A 366 -17.87 24.63 -34.48
N SER A 367 -17.73 25.96 -34.51
CA SER A 367 -18.60 26.86 -35.28
C SER A 367 -17.88 27.35 -36.54
N GLY A 368 -18.55 27.29 -37.70
CA GLY A 368 -18.07 27.91 -38.94
C GLY A 368 -16.96 27.17 -39.69
N ALA A 369 -16.54 26.01 -39.21
CA ALA A 369 -15.49 25.19 -39.83
C ALA A 369 -16.01 23.88 -40.42
N VAL A 370 -17.32 23.63 -40.38
CA VAL A 370 -17.90 22.35 -40.83
C VAL A 370 -18.61 22.56 -42.16
N PRO A 371 -18.24 21.83 -43.23
CA PRO A 371 -18.92 21.94 -44.51
C PRO A 371 -20.41 21.54 -44.43
N ARG A 372 -20.72 20.57 -43.57
CA ARG A 372 -22.04 19.96 -43.46
C ARG A 372 -22.33 19.37 -42.07
N SER A 373 -23.54 19.60 -41.55
CA SER A 373 -24.03 19.01 -40.30
C SER A 373 -25.52 18.61 -40.38
N ILE A 374 -26.01 17.81 -39.44
CA ILE A 374 -27.41 17.35 -39.37
C ILE A 374 -28.07 17.72 -38.03
N VAL A 375 -29.22 18.39 -38.09
CA VAL A 375 -30.02 18.76 -36.90
C VAL A 375 -30.77 17.54 -36.37
N ILE A 376 -30.51 17.17 -35.10
CA ILE A 376 -30.94 15.90 -34.51
C ILE A 376 -32.46 15.66 -34.50
N THR A 377 -33.27 16.70 -34.26
CA THR A 377 -34.73 16.56 -34.17
C THR A 377 -35.40 16.48 -35.53
N SER A 378 -34.91 17.27 -36.50
CA SER A 378 -35.60 17.49 -37.78
C SER A 378 -34.97 16.74 -38.95
N GLY A 379 -33.75 16.22 -38.79
CA GLY A 379 -32.98 15.63 -39.89
C GLY A 379 -32.53 16.64 -40.96
N LYS A 380 -32.79 17.95 -40.77
CA LYS A 380 -32.38 18.98 -41.71
C LYS A 380 -30.85 19.06 -41.78
N ILE A 381 -30.34 19.16 -43.00
CA ILE A 381 -28.91 19.30 -43.28
C ILE A 381 -28.55 20.79 -43.37
N CYS A 382 -27.56 21.22 -42.60
CA CYS A 382 -26.88 22.49 -42.81
C CYS A 382 -25.73 22.27 -43.80
N GLU A 383 -25.69 23.05 -44.88
CA GLU A 383 -24.59 23.08 -45.86
C GLU A 383 -24.06 24.52 -45.95
N THR A 384 -22.81 24.70 -45.50
CA THR A 384 -22.16 26.02 -45.45
C THR A 384 -22.10 26.62 -46.85
N GLY A 385 -22.56 27.87 -46.98
CA GLY A 385 -22.60 28.61 -48.25
C GLY A 385 -23.80 28.27 -49.16
N LYS A 386 -24.64 27.30 -48.79
CA LYS A 386 -25.82 26.93 -49.59
C LYS A 386 -27.12 27.35 -48.91
N ASN A 387 -27.38 26.87 -47.70
CA ASN A 387 -28.59 27.19 -46.95
C ASN A 387 -28.31 27.90 -45.62
N TRP A 388 -27.03 28.07 -45.25
CA TRP A 388 -26.60 28.86 -44.11
C TRP A 388 -25.17 29.38 -44.31
N PRO A 389 -24.80 30.56 -43.79
CA PRO A 389 -23.43 31.09 -43.94
C PRO A 389 -22.37 30.28 -43.18
N TYR A 390 -22.73 29.57 -42.11
CA TYR A 390 -21.81 28.77 -41.30
C TYR A 390 -22.49 27.61 -40.55
N CYS A 391 -22.07 26.37 -40.80
CA CYS A 391 -22.55 25.24 -39.99
C CYS A 391 -21.66 24.98 -38.78
N GLY A 392 -22.27 24.48 -37.71
CA GLY A 392 -21.56 24.05 -36.50
C GLY A 392 -21.82 22.59 -36.21
N ALA A 393 -20.84 21.87 -35.67
CA ALA A 393 -21.00 20.49 -35.26
C ALA A 393 -20.35 20.21 -33.91
N PHE A 394 -20.86 19.22 -33.21
CA PHE A 394 -20.23 18.74 -31.99
C PHE A 394 -18.86 18.11 -32.28
N THR A 395 -17.84 18.52 -31.52
CA THR A 395 -16.53 17.87 -31.51
C THR A 395 -16.49 16.72 -30.52
N TYR A 396 -17.25 16.81 -29.43
CA TYR A 396 -17.52 15.71 -28.51
C TYR A 396 -18.82 15.95 -27.72
N ILE A 397 -19.41 14.88 -27.20
CA ILE A 397 -20.49 14.91 -26.20
C ILE A 397 -20.16 13.88 -25.11
N ASP A 398 -20.16 14.30 -23.84
CA ASP A 398 -20.07 13.41 -22.69
C ASP A 398 -21.48 13.14 -22.15
N CYS A 399 -21.91 11.89 -22.16
CA CYS A 399 -23.23 11.43 -21.71
C CYS A 399 -23.12 10.68 -20.38
N VAL A 400 -24.17 10.71 -19.54
CA VAL A 400 -24.25 9.94 -18.28
C VAL A 400 -25.59 9.22 -18.12
N LYS A 401 -25.57 8.01 -17.56
CA LYS A 401 -26.75 7.22 -17.17
C LYS A 401 -26.95 7.35 -15.65
N GLU A 402 -28.13 7.77 -15.24
CA GLU A 402 -28.53 7.90 -13.82
C GLU A 402 -29.09 6.60 -13.25
#